data_AF-A0A516R189-F1
#
_entry.id   AF-A0A516R189-F1
#
_cell.length_a   1.000
_cell.length_b   1.000
_cell.length_c   1.000
_cell.angle_alpha   90.00
_cell.angle_beta   90.00
_cell.angle_gamma   90.00
#
_symmetry.space_group_name_H-M   'P 1'
#
loop_
_entity.id
_entity.type
_entity.pdbx_description
1 polymer ?
#
loop_
_entity_poly.entity_id
_entity_poly.type
_entity_poly.pdbx_seq_one_letter_code
_entity_poly.pdbx_strand_id
1 'polypeptide(L)'
;MPEYRVTINGFWCRNGSWDTWPPKDGDGDEILLDVNTKIARSDGSVQLNLDSQSELMGDTRNLPNRIRAGSANPLGGIITGDKFPPVANPWRRAGGIDAGRYPPYTIWKGELRPGQDMVILTVTCWEYDPDPGFFNGWLDWQVKTDKEYGQRAKEIFGGIWPVSKPIFDAVSLGIQTAGTLVGLWSPLGSPGLRPIGMQRNPADPDGFLFNPRSIALNTATADYLIANDVQGLGPGIVELLYRDDPYLRGVYSVFVQVERLGGGELPVQSDWRWCDKCQGLYFGGGRATSRCPAGDTHRAAAESRSGDYSLPMDAPAAADRQSGWRWCDRCQGMFFGPGVVNSHCPAGGAHADPGQSGSSDYSPYHNAAQDPGRQSDWRWCDKCQGLFFGPGAPNSRCPAGDTHRLPELSRSGDYSLPHQPAA
;
A
#
# COMPACT_ATOMS: atom_id res chain seq x y z
N MET A 1 13.31 5.61 -2.45
CA MET A 1 12.31 4.59 -2.83
C MET A 1 10.95 5.06 -2.31
N PRO A 2 9.80 4.42 -2.61
CA PRO A 2 8.55 4.80 -1.95
C PRO A 2 8.69 4.64 -0.43
N GLU A 3 8.49 5.73 0.30
CA GLU A 3 8.50 5.75 1.76
C GLU A 3 7.06 5.78 2.26
N TYR A 4 6.77 4.88 3.19
CA TYR A 4 5.45 4.71 3.77
C TYR A 4 5.49 4.90 5.28
N ARG A 5 4.35 5.27 5.84
CA ARG A 5 4.08 5.33 7.28
C ARG A 5 2.81 4.57 7.57
N VAL A 6 2.82 3.86 8.68
CA VAL A 6 1.65 3.22 9.26
C VAL A 6 1.45 3.76 10.67
N THR A 7 0.24 4.20 10.96
CA THR A 7 -0.11 4.80 12.26
C THR A 7 -1.35 4.13 12.83
N ILE A 8 -1.44 4.03 14.15
CA ILE A 8 -2.73 3.82 14.81
C ILE A 8 -3.30 5.19 15.11
N ASN A 9 -4.45 5.50 14.54
CA ASN A 9 -5.11 6.80 14.71
C ASN A 9 -5.91 6.88 16.01
N GLY A 10 -6.49 5.75 16.41
CA GLY A 10 -7.33 5.66 17.59
C GLY A 10 -7.95 4.29 17.76
N PHE A 11 -8.76 4.16 18.80
CA PHE A 11 -9.62 3.00 19.04
C PHE A 11 -11.04 3.40 19.46
N TRP A 12 -11.95 2.42 19.39
CA TRP A 12 -13.31 2.51 19.91
C TRP A 12 -13.62 1.26 20.74
N CYS A 13 -13.89 1.45 22.03
CA CYS A 13 -14.51 0.46 22.89
C CYS A 13 -15.99 0.32 22.48
N ARG A 14 -16.31 -0.69 21.67
CA ARG A 14 -17.68 -0.97 21.25
C ARG A 14 -18.45 -1.71 22.35
N ASN A 15 -17.74 -2.47 23.17
CA ASN A 15 -18.23 -3.07 24.39
C ASN A 15 -17.06 -3.36 25.33
N GLY A 16 -17.18 -2.95 26.59
CA GLY A 16 -16.17 -3.22 27.62
C GLY A 16 -15.97 -4.71 27.87
N SER A 17 -14.76 -5.05 28.27
CA SER A 17 -14.33 -6.38 28.66
C SER A 17 -14.93 -6.77 30.02
N TRP A 18 -14.80 -8.04 30.39
CA TRP A 18 -15.14 -8.48 31.73
C TRP A 18 -14.02 -8.11 32.70
N ASP A 19 -14.26 -7.06 33.47
CA ASP A 19 -13.42 -6.63 34.59
C ASP A 19 -13.63 -7.53 35.83
N THR A 20 -12.59 -7.70 36.63
CA THR A 20 -12.64 -8.48 37.86
C THR A 20 -13.57 -7.84 38.89
N TRP A 21 -14.26 -8.66 39.68
CA TRP A 21 -15.06 -8.17 40.81
C TRP A 21 -14.45 -8.63 42.14
N PRO A 22 -14.00 -7.70 43.02
CA PRO A 22 -13.95 -6.24 42.86
C PRO A 22 -12.80 -5.79 41.92
N PRO A 23 -12.89 -4.59 41.31
CA PRO A 23 -11.87 -4.09 40.38
C PRO A 23 -10.51 -3.98 41.06
N LYS A 24 -9.47 -4.55 40.45
CA LYS A 24 -8.13 -4.65 41.05
C LYS A 24 -7.17 -3.54 40.59
N ASP A 25 -7.40 -2.94 39.44
CA ASP A 25 -6.45 -2.08 38.74
C ASP A 25 -7.00 -0.72 38.28
N GLY A 26 -8.32 -0.50 38.37
CA GLY A 26 -8.95 0.78 38.09
C GLY A 26 -10.47 0.68 38.06
N ASP A 27 -11.17 1.67 37.49
CA ASP A 27 -12.59 1.52 37.17
C ASP A 27 -12.71 1.24 35.66
N GLY A 28 -13.33 0.13 35.24
CA GLY A 28 -13.49 -0.19 33.82
C GLY A 28 -12.19 -0.65 33.16
N ASP A 29 -12.21 -0.82 31.83
CA ASP A 29 -11.11 -1.49 31.14
C ASP A 29 -9.84 -0.63 31.11
N GLU A 30 -8.71 -1.33 31.15
CA GLU A 30 -7.40 -0.80 30.80
C GLU A 30 -6.79 -1.61 29.67
N ILE A 31 -6.34 -0.90 28.64
CA ILE A 31 -5.86 -1.54 27.43
C ILE A 31 -4.47 -1.09 27.02
N LEU A 32 -3.76 -2.01 26.37
CA LEU A 32 -2.57 -1.70 25.61
C LEU A 32 -2.72 -2.20 24.17
N LEU A 33 -2.04 -1.55 23.25
CA LEU A 33 -1.92 -1.98 21.87
C LEU A 33 -0.52 -2.54 21.67
N ASP A 34 -0.43 -3.75 21.14
CA ASP A 34 0.86 -4.36 20.80
C ASP A 34 0.95 -4.55 19.28
N VAL A 35 2.10 -4.17 18.71
CA VAL A 35 2.33 -4.27 17.28
C VAL A 35 3.61 -5.06 17.02
N ASN A 36 3.43 -6.26 16.49
CA ASN A 36 4.53 -7.04 15.96
C ASN A 36 4.78 -6.66 14.49
N THR A 37 5.98 -6.15 14.21
CA THR A 37 6.38 -5.72 12.86
C THR A 37 7.46 -6.63 12.30
N LYS A 38 7.20 -7.20 11.12
CA LYS A 38 8.15 -8.06 10.40
C LYS A 38 8.42 -7.48 9.03
N ILE A 39 9.70 -7.39 8.65
CA ILE A 39 10.10 -7.00 7.30
C ILE A 39 10.60 -8.25 6.58
N ALA A 40 9.83 -8.73 5.62
CA ALA A 40 10.20 -9.87 4.79
C ALA A 40 10.77 -9.40 3.45
N ARG A 41 11.84 -10.05 3.01
CA ARG A 41 12.47 -9.80 1.70
C ARG A 41 12.20 -10.93 0.72
N SER A 42 12.38 -10.65 -0.56
CA SER A 42 12.21 -11.63 -1.65
C SER A 42 13.13 -12.84 -1.58
N ASP A 43 14.27 -12.74 -0.90
CA ASP A 43 15.15 -13.88 -0.61
C ASP A 43 14.62 -14.80 0.52
N GLY A 44 13.52 -14.41 1.18
CA GLY A 44 12.91 -15.09 2.31
C GLY A 44 13.54 -14.76 3.66
N SER A 45 14.48 -13.80 3.72
CA SER A 45 14.95 -13.26 5.00
C SER A 45 13.85 -12.45 5.66
N VAL A 46 13.73 -12.59 6.98
CA VAL A 46 12.80 -11.84 7.82
C VAL A 46 13.63 -11.06 8.83
N GLN A 47 13.52 -9.73 8.79
CA GLN A 47 14.02 -8.86 9.84
C GLN A 47 12.90 -8.60 10.83
N LEU A 48 13.21 -8.88 12.09
CA LEU A 48 12.32 -8.63 13.21
C LEU A 48 12.55 -7.22 13.74
N ASN A 49 11.46 -6.49 13.93
CA ASN A 49 11.44 -5.36 14.84
C ASN A 49 10.39 -5.67 15.91
N LEU A 50 10.86 -6.26 17.01
CA LEU A 50 10.01 -6.65 18.13
C LEU A 50 9.72 -5.42 18.99
N ASP A 51 8.46 -5.27 19.37
CA ASP A 51 7.92 -4.38 20.40
C ASP A 51 7.76 -2.89 20.05
N SER A 52 6.58 -2.57 19.49
CA SER A 52 5.94 -1.25 19.62
C SER A 52 4.71 -1.36 20.51
N GLN A 53 4.91 -1.85 21.74
CA GLN A 53 3.87 -1.81 22.76
C GLN A 53 3.54 -0.35 23.07
N SER A 54 2.24 -0.04 23.09
CA SER A 54 1.75 1.26 23.52
C SER A 54 2.00 1.45 25.02
N GLU A 55 1.97 2.70 25.46
CA GLU A 55 1.71 3.00 26.85
C GLU A 55 0.33 2.45 27.25
N LEU A 56 0.19 2.03 28.50
CA LEU A 56 -1.06 1.50 29.03
C LEU A 56 -2.08 2.64 29.16
N MET A 57 -3.28 2.42 28.63
CA MET A 57 -4.34 3.43 28.53
C MET A 57 -5.53 3.01 29.39
N GLY A 58 -6.01 3.90 30.25
CA GLY A 58 -7.13 3.60 31.15
C GLY A 58 -7.22 4.52 32.36
N ASP A 59 -7.68 4.01 33.50
CA ASP A 59 -7.74 4.77 34.75
C ASP A 59 -6.33 5.00 35.34
N THR A 60 -6.07 6.20 35.84
CA THR A 60 -4.74 6.59 36.38
C THR A 60 -4.66 6.61 37.90
N ARG A 61 -5.71 6.19 38.63
CA ARG A 61 -5.80 6.27 40.10
C ARG A 61 -4.75 5.42 40.81
N ASN A 62 -4.57 4.18 40.36
CA ASN A 62 -3.67 3.21 40.98
C ASN A 62 -2.32 3.10 40.26
N LEU A 63 -2.23 3.56 39.02
CA LEU A 63 -1.04 3.51 38.18
C LEU A 63 -0.83 4.86 37.46
N PRO A 64 -0.13 5.83 38.09
CA PRO A 64 -0.07 7.22 37.61
C PRO A 64 0.74 7.41 36.32
N ASN A 65 1.47 6.39 35.86
CA ASN A 65 2.22 6.41 34.61
C ASN A 65 1.39 5.97 33.39
N ARG A 66 0.09 5.70 33.57
CA ARG A 66 -0.83 5.38 32.48
C ARG A 66 -1.25 6.63 31.73
N ILE A 67 -1.60 6.45 30.46
CA ILE A 67 -2.31 7.45 29.68
C ILE A 67 -3.78 7.41 30.08
N ARG A 68 -4.28 8.52 30.60
CA ARG A 68 -5.69 8.64 30.95
C ARG A 68 -6.56 8.43 29.70
N ALA A 69 -7.38 7.40 29.72
CA ALA A 69 -8.34 7.10 28.67
C ALA A 69 -9.67 6.67 29.29
N GLY A 70 -10.77 6.92 28.56
CA GLY A 70 -12.11 6.52 28.98
C GLY A 70 -12.81 7.49 29.93
N SER A 71 -14.07 7.15 30.23
CA SER A 71 -15.02 8.01 30.94
C SER A 71 -15.69 7.37 32.16
N ALA A 72 -15.23 6.21 32.63
CA ALA A 72 -15.75 5.57 33.84
C ALA A 72 -15.76 6.51 35.05
N ASN A 73 -14.69 7.29 35.21
CA ASN A 73 -14.57 8.32 36.24
C ASN A 73 -13.66 9.49 35.81
N PRO A 74 -13.49 10.55 36.64
CA PRO A 74 -12.66 11.71 36.30
C PRO A 74 -11.16 11.43 36.10
N LEU A 75 -10.65 10.24 36.46
CA LEU A 75 -9.27 9.82 36.26
C LEU A 75 -9.10 8.81 35.11
N GLY A 76 -10.17 8.50 34.37
CA GLY A 76 -10.15 7.56 33.24
C GLY A 76 -11.02 6.34 33.49
N GLY A 77 -10.65 5.24 32.86
CA GLY A 77 -11.38 3.98 32.88
C GLY A 77 -12.24 3.82 31.64
N ILE A 78 -11.93 2.82 30.79
CA ILE A 78 -12.58 2.67 29.49
C ILE A 78 -13.88 1.89 29.64
N ILE A 79 -14.99 2.46 29.19
CA ILE A 79 -16.31 1.82 29.19
C ILE A 79 -16.90 1.75 27.78
N THR A 80 -17.95 0.94 27.64
CA THR A 80 -18.71 0.79 26.39
C THR A 80 -19.09 2.15 25.80
N GLY A 81 -18.64 2.40 24.57
CA GLY A 81 -18.90 3.62 23.82
C GLY A 81 -17.69 4.57 23.77
N ASP A 82 -16.72 4.41 24.66
CA ASP A 82 -15.54 5.27 24.71
C ASP A 82 -14.67 5.16 23.46
N LYS A 83 -14.10 6.30 23.08
CA LYS A 83 -13.21 6.45 21.94
C LYS A 83 -11.94 7.13 22.41
N PHE A 84 -10.82 6.75 21.81
CA PHE A 84 -9.55 7.35 22.11
C PHE A 84 -8.77 7.63 20.81
N PRO A 85 -8.31 8.87 20.57
CA PRO A 85 -8.67 10.09 21.31
C PRO A 85 -10.20 10.31 21.39
N PRO A 86 -10.72 11.13 22.34
CA PRO A 86 -12.16 11.32 22.56
C PRO A 86 -12.78 12.24 21.50
N VAL A 87 -12.70 11.81 20.24
CA VAL A 87 -13.24 12.50 19.07
C VAL A 87 -14.33 11.67 18.41
N ALA A 88 -15.22 12.31 17.65
CA ALA A 88 -16.37 11.63 17.03
C ALA A 88 -15.95 10.47 16.11
N ASN A 89 -14.87 10.68 15.34
CA ASN A 89 -14.35 9.75 14.34
C ASN A 89 -12.90 9.37 14.71
N PRO A 90 -12.67 8.38 15.60
CA PRO A 90 -11.33 8.02 16.09
C PRO A 90 -10.41 7.45 15.01
N TRP A 91 -10.97 7.09 13.85
CA TRP A 91 -10.20 6.70 12.67
C TRP A 91 -9.59 7.89 11.91
N ARG A 92 -10.08 9.12 12.13
CA ARG A 92 -9.48 10.32 11.57
C ARG A 92 -8.52 10.92 12.60
N ARG A 93 -7.25 11.06 12.21
CA ARG A 93 -6.22 11.67 13.04
C ARG A 93 -6.65 13.07 13.48
N ALA A 94 -6.71 13.29 14.80
CA ALA A 94 -6.98 14.59 15.39
C ALA A 94 -5.74 15.05 16.17
N GLY A 95 -5.15 16.18 15.78
CA GLY A 95 -3.96 16.73 16.43
C GLY A 95 -2.63 16.17 15.90
N GLY A 96 -1.55 16.46 16.64
CA GLY A 96 -0.20 15.96 16.34
C GLY A 96 -0.07 14.45 16.55
N ILE A 97 0.89 13.84 15.88
CA ILE A 97 1.25 12.42 16.01
C ILE A 97 2.47 12.29 16.93
N ASP A 98 2.64 11.13 17.58
CA ASP A 98 3.87 10.75 18.29
C ASP A 98 4.16 11.62 19.53
N ALA A 99 3.10 12.06 20.24
CA ALA A 99 3.23 12.70 21.56
C ALA A 99 3.71 11.71 22.65
N GLY A 100 3.52 10.41 22.40
CA GLY A 100 3.97 9.27 23.18
C GLY A 100 3.64 8.00 22.41
N ARG A 101 3.82 6.82 23.01
CA ARG A 101 3.44 5.55 22.37
C ARG A 101 1.96 5.26 22.59
N TYR A 102 1.07 6.13 22.12
CA TYR A 102 -0.38 5.95 22.21
C TYR A 102 -1.08 6.72 21.08
N PRO A 103 -2.32 6.34 20.69
CA PRO A 103 -2.97 6.97 19.54
C PRO A 103 -3.18 8.50 19.66
N PRO A 104 -2.91 9.28 18.60
CA PRO A 104 -2.34 8.85 17.32
C PRO A 104 -0.81 8.70 17.36
N TYR A 105 -0.28 7.53 16.96
CA TYR A 105 1.17 7.28 16.90
C TYR A 105 1.58 6.41 15.71
N THR A 106 2.84 6.54 15.31
CA THR A 106 3.52 5.78 14.28
C THR A 106 3.90 4.41 14.81
N ILE A 107 3.40 3.36 14.15
CA ILE A 107 3.75 1.98 14.46
C ILE A 107 4.81 1.42 13.51
N TRP A 108 4.94 2.02 12.32
CA TRP A 108 6.05 1.76 11.41
C TRP A 108 6.24 2.90 10.42
N LYS A 109 7.49 3.15 10.04
CA LYS A 109 7.88 4.07 8.98
C LYS A 109 9.10 3.50 8.27
N GLY A 110 9.08 3.46 6.95
CA GLY A 110 10.22 2.97 6.19
C GLY A 110 10.00 2.96 4.68
N GLU A 111 11.08 2.69 3.96
CA GLU A 111 11.05 2.48 2.51
C GLU A 111 10.70 1.03 2.17
N LEU A 112 9.96 0.84 1.07
CA LEU A 112 9.71 -0.48 0.48
C LEU A 112 10.23 -0.52 -0.96
N ARG A 113 11.16 -1.44 -1.25
CA ARG A 113 11.61 -1.70 -2.62
C ARG A 113 10.51 -2.45 -3.40
N PRO A 114 10.06 -1.91 -4.56
CA PRO A 114 9.06 -2.58 -5.38
C PRO A 114 9.45 -4.02 -5.72
N GLY A 115 8.53 -4.96 -5.45
CA GLY A 115 8.73 -6.39 -5.71
C GLY A 115 9.78 -7.10 -4.84
N GLN A 116 10.40 -6.41 -3.87
CA GLN A 116 11.47 -6.98 -3.05
C GLN A 116 11.20 -6.94 -1.55
N ASP A 117 10.48 -5.92 -1.07
CA ASP A 117 10.20 -5.75 0.36
C ASP A 117 8.71 -5.85 0.66
N MET A 118 8.41 -6.43 1.81
CA MET A 118 7.09 -6.45 2.41
C MET A 118 7.22 -6.22 3.91
N VAL A 119 6.44 -5.30 4.46
CA VAL A 119 6.25 -5.20 5.91
C VAL A 119 4.93 -5.87 6.29
N ILE A 120 4.94 -6.65 7.36
CA ILE A 120 3.76 -7.28 7.94
C ILE A 120 3.58 -6.73 9.35
N LEU A 121 2.42 -6.13 9.59
CA LEU A 121 2.08 -5.52 10.89
C LEU A 121 0.95 -6.32 11.51
N THR A 122 1.23 -6.99 12.62
CA THR A 122 0.22 -7.67 13.42
C THR A 122 -0.10 -6.80 14.62
N VAL A 123 -1.18 -6.04 14.51
CA VAL A 123 -1.67 -5.18 15.58
C VAL A 123 -2.57 -6.02 16.47
N THR A 124 -2.50 -5.85 17.78
CA THR A 124 -3.37 -6.53 18.74
C THR A 124 -3.79 -5.58 19.85
N CYS A 125 -4.98 -5.79 20.39
CA CYS A 125 -5.54 -5.03 21.50
C CYS A 125 -5.57 -5.96 22.71
N TRP A 126 -5.10 -5.49 23.86
CA TRP A 126 -4.95 -6.32 25.06
C TRP A 126 -5.68 -5.69 26.21
N GLU A 127 -6.45 -6.51 26.91
CA GLU A 127 -6.94 -6.21 28.25
C GLU A 127 -5.78 -6.36 29.22
N TYR A 128 -5.57 -5.37 30.06
CA TYR A 128 -4.62 -5.42 31.15
C TYR A 128 -5.34 -5.79 32.43
N ASP A 129 -4.78 -6.76 33.14
CA ASP A 129 -5.04 -7.04 34.55
C ASP A 129 -3.67 -7.36 35.20
N PRO A 130 -3.46 -7.06 36.49
CA PRO A 130 -2.20 -7.29 37.18
C PRO A 130 -1.88 -8.78 37.44
N ASP A 131 -2.84 -9.67 37.20
CA ASP A 131 -2.68 -11.12 37.36
C ASP A 131 -1.85 -11.73 36.19
N PRO A 132 -1.11 -12.84 36.41
CA PRO A 132 -0.32 -13.50 35.37
C PRO A 132 -1.18 -13.84 34.14
N GLY A 133 -0.77 -13.33 32.97
CA GLY A 133 -1.55 -13.42 31.74
C GLY A 133 -0.89 -14.24 30.62
N PHE A 134 -1.49 -14.16 29.42
CA PHE A 134 -1.10 -14.93 28.24
C PHE A 134 0.20 -14.47 27.56
N PHE A 135 0.84 -13.41 28.04
CA PHE A 135 1.92 -12.73 27.30
C PHE A 135 3.08 -13.66 26.90
N ASN A 136 3.46 -14.63 27.74
CA ASN A 136 4.50 -15.60 27.40
C ASN A 136 4.09 -16.54 26.24
N GLY A 137 2.83 -16.99 26.21
CA GLY A 137 2.32 -17.80 25.09
C GLY A 137 2.20 -17.00 23.79
N TRP A 138 1.96 -15.69 23.90
CA TRP A 138 2.04 -14.77 22.76
C TRP A 138 3.47 -14.64 22.22
N LEU A 139 4.48 -14.51 23.08
CA LEU A 139 5.89 -14.50 22.64
C LEU A 139 6.27 -15.81 21.91
N ASP A 140 5.86 -16.97 22.43
CA ASP A 140 6.08 -18.26 21.77
C ASP A 140 5.37 -18.35 20.41
N TRP A 141 4.15 -17.80 20.32
CA TRP A 141 3.44 -17.69 19.05
C TRP A 141 4.20 -16.80 18.06
N GLN A 142 4.73 -15.66 18.50
CA GLN A 142 5.48 -14.74 17.64
C GLN A 142 6.67 -15.46 16.98
N VAL A 143 7.41 -16.26 17.74
CA VAL A 143 8.56 -17.06 17.27
C VAL A 143 8.14 -18.11 16.23
N LYS A 144 7.06 -18.87 16.46
CA LYS A 144 6.59 -19.88 15.50
C LYS A 144 6.15 -19.23 14.18
N THR A 145 5.47 -18.11 14.31
CA THR A 145 4.92 -17.33 13.21
C THR A 145 6.03 -16.78 12.30
N ASP A 146 7.25 -16.52 12.82
CA ASP A 146 8.39 -16.10 12.00
C ASP A 146 8.79 -17.12 10.93
N LYS A 147 8.79 -18.40 11.31
CA LYS A 147 9.14 -19.49 10.40
C LYS A 147 8.13 -19.60 9.26
N GLU A 148 6.85 -19.47 9.59
CA GLU A 148 5.77 -19.56 8.61
C GLU A 148 5.72 -18.31 7.71
N TYR A 149 5.88 -17.10 8.27
CA TYR A 149 5.97 -15.88 7.46
C TYR A 149 7.16 -15.89 6.51
N GLY A 150 8.34 -16.38 6.91
CA GLY A 150 9.49 -16.50 6.00
C GLY A 150 9.22 -17.46 4.84
N GLN A 151 8.46 -18.54 5.07
CA GLN A 151 8.02 -19.45 4.01
C GLN A 151 6.98 -18.80 3.09
N ARG A 152 5.97 -18.13 3.66
CA ARG A 152 4.90 -17.46 2.90
C ARG A 152 5.37 -16.23 2.15
N ALA A 153 6.35 -15.49 2.64
CA ALA A 153 6.94 -14.36 1.93
C ALA A 153 7.45 -14.79 0.54
N LYS A 154 8.12 -15.95 0.44
CA LYS A 154 8.58 -16.50 -0.85
C LYS A 154 7.42 -16.79 -1.82
N GLU A 155 6.29 -17.26 -1.30
CA GLU A 155 5.07 -17.51 -2.10
C GLU A 155 4.38 -16.22 -2.53
N ILE A 156 4.36 -15.21 -1.66
CA ILE A 156 3.78 -13.88 -1.92
C ILE A 156 4.57 -13.15 -3.02
N PHE A 157 5.91 -13.15 -2.94
CA PHE A 157 6.77 -12.60 -4.00
C PHE A 157 6.70 -13.40 -5.32
N GLY A 158 6.22 -14.66 -5.26
CA GLY A 158 5.94 -15.50 -6.43
C GLY A 158 4.61 -15.22 -7.14
N GLY A 159 3.83 -14.23 -6.71
CA GLY A 159 2.62 -13.76 -7.41
C GLY A 159 1.31 -14.47 -7.05
N ILE A 160 1.27 -15.26 -5.98
CA ILE A 160 0.09 -16.04 -5.58
C ILE A 160 -0.92 -15.20 -4.75
N TRP A 161 -0.46 -14.13 -4.09
CA TRP A 161 -1.30 -13.35 -3.19
C TRP A 161 -2.00 -12.16 -3.87
N PRO A 162 -3.34 -12.01 -3.78
CA PRO A 162 -4.05 -10.93 -4.44
C PRO A 162 -3.80 -9.58 -3.74
N VAL A 163 -3.38 -8.58 -4.51
CA VAL A 163 -3.17 -7.19 -4.06
C VAL A 163 -4.42 -6.59 -3.39
N SER A 164 -5.62 -7.07 -3.79
CA SER A 164 -6.91 -6.63 -3.24
C SER A 164 -7.25 -7.16 -1.85
N LYS A 165 -6.44 -8.06 -1.27
CA LYS A 165 -6.63 -8.59 0.10
C LYS A 165 -5.36 -8.39 0.95
N PRO A 166 -4.97 -7.14 1.22
CA PRO A 166 -3.76 -6.81 1.99
C PRO A 166 -3.91 -7.08 3.51
N ILE A 167 -5.15 -7.26 3.98
CA ILE A 167 -5.48 -7.59 5.37
C ILE A 167 -5.93 -9.04 5.40
N PHE A 168 -5.34 -9.82 6.28
CA PHE A 168 -5.66 -11.23 6.46
C PHE A 168 -5.59 -11.61 7.93
N ASP A 169 -6.25 -12.71 8.27
CA ASP A 169 -6.13 -13.31 9.59
C ASP A 169 -4.97 -14.33 9.60
N ALA A 170 -4.29 -14.49 10.73
CA ALA A 170 -3.14 -15.38 10.83
C ALA A 170 -3.47 -16.84 10.45
N VAL A 171 -4.70 -17.30 10.71
CA VAL A 171 -5.17 -18.65 10.36
C VAL A 171 -5.15 -18.87 8.86
N SER A 172 -5.44 -17.85 8.03
CA SER A 172 -5.34 -17.94 6.57
C SER A 172 -3.92 -18.24 6.06
N LEU A 173 -2.90 -18.03 6.89
CA LEU A 173 -1.51 -18.40 6.60
C LEU A 173 -1.11 -19.78 7.12
N GLY A 174 -2.00 -20.46 7.85
CA GLY A 174 -1.74 -21.72 8.55
C GLY A 174 -1.43 -21.54 10.03
N ILE A 175 -1.49 -20.31 10.55
CA ILE A 175 -1.00 -19.96 11.88
C ILE A 175 -2.19 -19.68 12.81
N GLN A 176 -2.51 -20.63 13.70
CA GLN A 176 -3.53 -20.44 14.73
C GLN A 176 -2.87 -20.21 16.10
N THR A 177 -3.23 -19.12 16.80
CA THR A 177 -2.85 -18.98 18.22
C THR A 177 -3.87 -19.77 19.05
N ALA A 178 -3.42 -20.82 19.72
CA ALA A 178 -4.22 -21.55 20.69
C ALA A 178 -3.41 -21.68 21.98
N GLY A 179 -4.09 -21.64 23.12
CA GLY A 179 -3.48 -21.76 24.44
C GLY A 179 -4.48 -22.20 25.49
N THR A 180 -3.98 -22.47 26.69
CA THR A 180 -4.78 -22.84 27.86
C THR A 180 -4.47 -21.85 28.97
N LEU A 181 -5.52 -21.27 29.57
CA LEU A 181 -5.40 -20.32 30.68
C LEU A 181 -6.35 -20.78 31.78
N VAL A 182 -5.79 -21.48 32.77
CA VAL A 182 -6.57 -22.13 33.84
C VAL A 182 -7.42 -21.10 34.57
N GLY A 183 -8.74 -21.33 34.61
CA GLY A 183 -9.67 -20.44 35.29
C GLY A 183 -10.20 -19.28 34.45
N LEU A 184 -9.75 -19.07 33.21
CA LEU A 184 -10.22 -18.00 32.32
C LEU A 184 -11.75 -18.01 32.14
N TRP A 185 -12.33 -19.20 32.01
CA TRP A 185 -13.76 -19.39 31.80
C TRP A 185 -14.57 -19.54 33.10
N SER A 186 -13.91 -19.39 34.26
CA SER A 186 -14.53 -19.56 35.57
C SER A 186 -15.16 -18.24 36.05
N PRO A 187 -16.37 -18.27 36.66
CA PRO A 187 -16.97 -17.09 37.28
C PRO A 187 -16.14 -16.46 38.41
N LEU A 188 -15.20 -17.23 38.96
CA LEU A 188 -14.26 -16.80 40.01
C LEU A 188 -12.84 -16.55 39.47
N GLY A 189 -12.64 -16.70 38.16
CA GLY A 189 -11.36 -16.47 37.49
C GLY A 189 -11.03 -14.99 37.36
N SER A 190 -9.79 -14.69 36.99
CA SER A 190 -9.38 -13.35 36.54
C SER A 190 -8.94 -13.49 35.08
N PRO A 191 -9.37 -12.60 34.17
CA PRO A 191 -8.99 -12.69 32.77
C PRO A 191 -7.47 -12.55 32.58
N GLY A 192 -6.81 -11.77 33.44
CA GLY A 192 -5.37 -11.54 33.36
C GLY A 192 -5.00 -10.70 32.14
N LEU A 193 -3.70 -10.36 32.01
CA LEU A 193 -3.20 -9.72 30.78
C LEU A 193 -3.42 -10.63 29.57
N ARG A 194 -4.36 -10.28 28.69
CA ARG A 194 -4.79 -11.14 27.57
C ARG A 194 -5.16 -10.32 26.34
N PRO A 195 -5.07 -10.90 25.12
CA PRO A 195 -5.58 -10.22 23.95
C PRO A 195 -7.11 -10.21 23.98
N ILE A 196 -7.69 -9.12 23.48
CA ILE A 196 -9.11 -9.02 23.14
C ILE A 196 -9.28 -9.64 21.74
N GLY A 197 -10.30 -10.47 21.58
CA GLY A 197 -10.52 -11.30 20.40
C GLY A 197 -10.44 -12.80 20.65
N MET A 198 -10.41 -13.25 21.91
CA MET A 198 -10.29 -14.66 22.27
C MET A 198 -11.63 -15.37 22.10
N GLN A 199 -11.60 -16.59 21.56
CA GLN A 199 -12.75 -17.49 21.42
C GLN A 199 -12.48 -18.77 22.20
N ARG A 200 -13.51 -19.49 22.65
CA ARG A 200 -13.32 -20.81 23.26
C ARG A 200 -12.71 -21.80 22.29
N ASN A 201 -11.80 -22.64 22.78
CA ASN A 201 -11.28 -23.76 21.99
C ASN A 201 -12.24 -24.95 22.10
N PRO A 202 -12.88 -25.41 21.01
CA PRO A 202 -13.79 -26.56 21.09
C PRO A 202 -13.07 -27.87 21.44
N ALA A 203 -11.74 -27.93 21.30
CA ALA A 203 -10.94 -29.12 21.62
C ALA A 203 -10.38 -29.13 23.06
N ASP A 204 -10.47 -28.01 23.79
CA ASP A 204 -9.95 -27.88 25.16
C ASP A 204 -10.91 -27.00 25.99
N PRO A 205 -11.60 -27.57 27.00
CA PRO A 205 -12.54 -26.84 27.86
C PRO A 205 -11.93 -25.63 28.58
N ASP A 206 -10.63 -25.67 28.91
CA ASP A 206 -9.88 -24.57 29.52
C ASP A 206 -9.10 -23.74 28.48
N GLY A 207 -9.24 -24.13 27.22
CA GLY A 207 -8.49 -23.58 26.10
C GLY A 207 -9.21 -22.43 25.43
N PHE A 208 -8.44 -21.65 24.69
CA PHE A 208 -8.92 -20.58 23.85
C PHE A 208 -8.20 -20.59 22.51
N LEU A 209 -8.82 -19.91 21.55
CA LEU A 209 -8.30 -19.58 20.24
C LEU A 209 -8.20 -18.06 20.13
N PHE A 210 -7.11 -17.57 19.59
CA PHE A 210 -6.93 -16.17 19.24
C PHE A 210 -6.44 -16.09 17.79
N ASN A 211 -7.07 -15.24 16.98
CA ASN A 211 -6.72 -15.08 15.58
C ASN A 211 -6.42 -13.61 15.29
N PRO A 212 -5.16 -13.16 15.45
CA PRO A 212 -4.81 -11.79 15.20
C PRO A 212 -4.93 -11.47 13.70
N ARG A 213 -5.20 -10.20 13.40
CA ARG A 213 -5.25 -9.70 12.02
C ARG A 213 -3.94 -9.00 11.70
N SER A 214 -3.41 -9.31 10.52
CA SER A 214 -2.17 -8.74 10.03
C SER A 214 -2.41 -7.94 8.75
N ILE A 215 -1.64 -6.87 8.60
CA ILE A 215 -1.63 -6.01 7.41
C ILE A 215 -0.29 -6.27 6.71
N ALA A 216 -0.31 -6.87 5.52
CA ALA A 216 0.89 -7.00 4.68
C ALA A 216 0.94 -5.90 3.64
N LEU A 217 2.06 -5.19 3.64
CA LEU A 217 2.34 -4.05 2.79
C LEU A 217 3.64 -4.27 2.03
N ASN A 218 3.54 -4.65 0.77
CA ASN A 218 4.47 -4.23 -0.28
C ASN A 218 3.98 -2.92 -0.93
N THR A 219 4.73 -2.38 -1.89
CA THR A 219 4.36 -1.15 -2.59
C THR A 219 2.97 -1.22 -3.23
N ALA A 220 2.61 -2.33 -3.87
CA ALA A 220 1.33 -2.50 -4.55
C ALA A 220 0.14 -2.57 -3.57
N THR A 221 0.26 -3.35 -2.49
CA THR A 221 -0.78 -3.45 -1.45
C THR A 221 -0.92 -2.17 -0.64
N ALA A 222 0.17 -1.44 -0.40
CA ALA A 222 0.12 -0.14 0.26
C ALA A 222 -0.58 0.90 -0.62
N ASP A 223 -0.18 1.02 -1.88
CA ASP A 223 -0.82 1.93 -2.83
C ASP A 223 -2.30 1.56 -3.08
N TYR A 224 -2.64 0.26 -3.09
CA TYR A 224 -4.02 -0.20 -3.17
C TYR A 224 -4.87 0.27 -1.98
N LEU A 225 -4.40 0.09 -0.74
CA LEU A 225 -5.12 0.55 0.45
C LEU A 225 -5.31 2.07 0.46
N ILE A 226 -4.29 2.80 0.05
CA ILE A 226 -4.33 4.27 -0.03
C ILE A 226 -5.36 4.72 -1.07
N ALA A 227 -5.43 4.07 -2.23
CA ALA A 227 -6.28 4.51 -3.34
C ALA A 227 -7.76 4.11 -3.25
N ASN A 228 -8.12 3.05 -2.53
CA ASN A 228 -9.43 2.40 -2.71
C ASN A 228 -10.44 2.56 -1.56
N ASP A 229 -10.12 3.28 -0.47
CA ASP A 229 -10.99 3.44 0.72
C ASP A 229 -11.84 2.19 1.03
N VAL A 230 -11.14 1.08 1.28
CA VAL A 230 -11.72 -0.28 1.25
C VAL A 230 -12.87 -0.52 2.25
N GLN A 231 -13.03 0.36 3.24
CA GLN A 231 -14.05 0.27 4.30
C GLN A 231 -14.89 1.56 4.45
N GLY A 232 -14.69 2.57 3.59
CA GLY A 232 -15.42 3.85 3.68
C GLY A 232 -15.01 4.72 4.87
N LEU A 233 -13.82 4.50 5.45
CA LEU A 233 -13.30 5.24 6.60
C LEU A 233 -12.39 6.40 6.16
N GLY A 234 -11.89 6.33 4.92
CA GLY A 234 -11.00 7.27 4.27
C GLY A 234 -9.78 6.58 3.63
N PRO A 235 -9.02 7.29 2.78
CA PRO A 235 -7.85 6.76 2.09
C PRO A 235 -6.84 6.10 3.04
N GLY A 236 -6.49 4.85 2.77
CA GLY A 236 -5.49 4.10 3.55
C GLY A 236 -5.93 3.70 4.97
N ILE A 237 -7.18 3.95 5.37
CA ILE A 237 -7.68 3.67 6.72
C ILE A 237 -8.35 2.29 6.77
N VAL A 238 -7.98 1.52 7.79
CA VAL A 238 -8.43 0.16 8.03
C VAL A 238 -8.91 0.01 9.49
N GLU A 239 -10.09 -0.55 9.68
CA GLU A 239 -10.55 -1.04 10.98
C GLU A 239 -10.11 -2.49 11.20
N LEU A 240 -9.46 -2.71 12.35
CA LEU A 240 -9.22 -4.01 12.93
C LEU A 240 -10.18 -4.20 14.10
N LEU A 241 -11.22 -5.01 13.86
CA LEU A 241 -12.23 -5.35 14.87
C LEU A 241 -11.81 -6.62 15.62
N TYR A 242 -11.70 -6.50 16.94
CA TYR A 242 -11.50 -7.60 17.88
C TYR A 242 -12.80 -7.86 18.64
N ARG A 243 -13.20 -9.12 18.71
CA ARG A 243 -14.43 -9.55 19.38
C ARG A 243 -14.12 -10.78 20.21
N ASP A 244 -14.21 -10.63 21.52
CA ASP A 244 -14.13 -11.73 22.46
C ASP A 244 -15.33 -12.67 22.34
N ASP A 245 -15.15 -13.87 22.89
CA ASP A 245 -16.22 -14.75 23.31
C ASP A 245 -17.23 -13.95 24.16
N PRO A 246 -18.55 -14.18 24.02
CA PRO A 246 -19.56 -13.49 24.81
C PRO A 246 -19.32 -13.51 26.32
N TYR A 247 -18.61 -14.52 26.84
CA TYR A 247 -18.21 -14.59 28.24
C TYR A 247 -17.25 -13.46 28.66
N LEU A 248 -16.24 -13.17 27.83
CA LEU A 248 -15.20 -12.16 28.07
C LEU A 248 -15.60 -10.75 27.61
N ARG A 249 -16.68 -10.64 26.82
CA ARG A 249 -17.43 -9.41 26.46
C ARG A 249 -16.70 -8.36 25.62
N GLY A 250 -15.37 -8.28 25.65
CA GLY A 250 -14.61 -7.21 25.00
C GLY A 250 -14.85 -7.12 23.49
N VAL A 251 -15.22 -5.93 23.01
CA VAL A 251 -15.31 -5.63 21.58
C VAL A 251 -14.65 -4.29 21.29
N TYR A 252 -13.54 -4.34 20.57
CA TYR A 252 -12.70 -3.18 20.31
C TYR A 252 -12.39 -3.04 18.83
N SER A 253 -12.42 -1.80 18.36
CA SER A 253 -11.96 -1.45 17.02
C SER A 253 -10.70 -0.62 17.13
N VAL A 254 -9.65 -1.04 16.42
CA VAL A 254 -8.39 -0.29 16.28
C VAL A 254 -8.28 0.22 14.86
N PHE A 255 -8.01 1.51 14.68
CA PHE A 255 -7.97 2.15 13.37
C PHE A 255 -6.54 2.42 12.94
N VAL A 256 -6.11 1.72 11.89
CA VAL A 256 -4.77 1.83 11.32
C VAL A 256 -4.85 2.63 10.02
N GLN A 257 -3.90 3.54 9.81
CA GLN A 257 -3.79 4.30 8.57
C GLN A 257 -2.44 4.05 7.91
N VAL A 258 -2.48 3.73 6.62
CA VAL A 258 -1.31 3.63 5.73
C VAL A 258 -1.22 4.91 4.91
N GLU A 259 -0.05 5.52 4.90
CA GLU A 259 0.25 6.75 4.18
C GLU A 259 1.54 6.61 3.40
N ARG A 260 1.62 7.28 2.26
CA ARG A 260 2.89 7.50 1.55
C ARG A 260 3.47 8.84 2.02
N LEU A 261 4.68 8.84 2.55
CA LEU A 261 5.35 10.04 3.09
C LEU A 261 6.27 10.73 2.09
N GLY A 262 6.78 9.98 1.11
CA GLY A 262 7.81 10.43 0.18
C GLY A 262 8.10 9.39 -0.89
N GLY A 263 8.86 9.77 -1.93
CA GLY A 263 9.08 8.93 -3.12
C GLY A 263 7.98 9.09 -4.19
N GLY A 264 7.36 10.27 -4.25
CA GLY A 264 6.34 10.66 -5.22
C GLY A 264 6.88 11.18 -6.56
N GLU A 265 8.13 10.91 -6.92
CA GLU A 265 8.46 10.83 -8.34
C GLU A 265 8.31 9.37 -8.72
N LEU A 266 7.31 9.09 -9.57
CA LEU A 266 7.37 7.91 -10.43
C LEU A 266 8.80 7.89 -11.01
N PRO A 267 9.48 6.73 -11.11
CA PRO A 267 10.73 6.68 -11.85
C PRO A 267 10.44 7.25 -13.23
N VAL A 268 10.92 8.45 -13.52
CA VAL A 268 10.64 9.11 -14.80
C VAL A 268 11.89 9.01 -15.64
N GLN A 269 11.72 8.62 -16.88
CA GLN A 269 12.77 8.80 -17.87
C GLN A 269 12.52 10.13 -18.56
N SER A 270 13.45 11.05 -18.40
CA SER A 270 13.52 12.29 -19.19
C SER A 270 14.23 12.05 -20.53
N ASP A 271 14.46 13.12 -21.28
CA ASP A 271 15.09 13.13 -22.59
C ASP A 271 14.26 12.46 -23.70
N TRP A 272 12.94 12.34 -23.51
CA TRP A 272 12.04 12.07 -24.62
C TRP A 272 11.78 13.36 -25.40
N ARG A 273 11.77 13.25 -26.71
CA ARG A 273 11.71 14.37 -27.65
C ARG A 273 10.61 14.16 -28.66
N TRP A 274 10.03 15.26 -29.10
CA TRP A 274 9.11 15.30 -30.23
C TRP A 274 9.88 15.59 -31.52
N CYS A 275 9.50 14.93 -32.61
CA CYS A 275 10.04 15.22 -33.94
C CYS A 275 8.97 15.86 -34.81
N ASP A 276 9.20 17.08 -35.28
CA ASP A 276 8.28 17.84 -36.14
C ASP A 276 8.00 17.17 -37.51
N LYS A 277 8.95 16.38 -38.03
CA LYS A 277 8.80 15.70 -39.32
C LYS A 277 7.81 14.55 -39.29
N CYS A 278 7.83 13.73 -38.23
CA CYS A 278 6.94 12.57 -38.11
C CYS A 278 5.83 12.76 -37.07
N GLN A 279 5.94 13.76 -36.20
CA GLN A 279 5.08 14.02 -35.05
C GLN A 279 5.18 12.99 -33.92
N GLY A 280 6.07 12.01 -34.04
CA GLY A 280 6.26 10.94 -33.05
C GLY A 280 7.15 11.36 -31.88
N LEU A 281 6.95 10.69 -30.74
CA LEU A 281 7.84 10.74 -29.58
C LEU A 281 9.00 9.76 -29.75
N TYR A 282 10.23 10.23 -29.50
CA TYR A 282 11.45 9.42 -29.58
C TYR A 282 12.40 9.69 -28.41
N PHE A 283 13.21 8.71 -28.03
CA PHE A 283 14.21 8.87 -26.98
C PHE A 283 15.46 9.59 -27.53
N GLY A 284 15.80 10.73 -26.92
CA GLY A 284 16.87 11.63 -27.36
C GLY A 284 18.25 10.99 -27.32
N GLY A 285 18.56 10.27 -26.23
CA GLY A 285 19.85 9.61 -26.03
C GLY A 285 20.25 8.62 -27.13
N GLY A 286 19.29 8.04 -27.84
CA GLY A 286 19.56 7.13 -28.96
C GLY A 286 19.41 7.74 -30.36
N ARG A 287 19.21 9.07 -30.48
CA ARG A 287 18.92 9.73 -31.76
C ARG A 287 19.89 9.36 -32.88
N ALA A 288 21.20 9.28 -32.60
CA ALA A 288 22.23 9.06 -33.61
C ALA A 288 22.07 7.74 -34.39
N THR A 289 21.43 6.74 -33.78
CA THR A 289 21.15 5.43 -34.41
C THR A 289 19.67 5.23 -34.75
N SER A 290 18.84 6.27 -34.56
CA SER A 290 17.39 6.20 -34.77
C SER A 290 16.99 6.09 -36.24
N ARG A 291 15.72 5.71 -36.47
CA ARG A 291 15.09 5.68 -37.79
C ARG A 291 13.78 6.44 -37.73
N CYS A 292 13.70 7.56 -38.43
CA CYS A 292 12.51 8.39 -38.51
C CYS A 292 11.60 7.93 -39.68
N PRO A 293 10.26 7.88 -39.49
CA PRO A 293 9.33 7.61 -40.58
C PRO A 293 9.44 8.57 -41.77
N ALA A 294 9.95 9.78 -41.55
CA ALA A 294 10.17 10.77 -42.60
C ALA A 294 11.50 10.60 -43.36
N GLY A 295 12.25 9.53 -43.07
CA GLY A 295 13.63 9.33 -43.54
C GLY A 295 14.67 9.85 -42.55
N ASP A 296 15.89 9.31 -42.65
CA ASP A 296 17.05 9.59 -41.79
C ASP A 296 16.80 9.32 -40.29
N THR A 297 17.64 9.88 -39.42
CA THR A 297 17.45 9.89 -37.96
C THR A 297 16.40 10.94 -37.56
N HIS A 298 15.81 10.81 -36.37
CA HIS A 298 14.95 11.87 -35.82
C HIS A 298 15.66 13.23 -35.78
N ARG A 299 14.90 14.29 -36.05
CA ARG A 299 15.41 15.67 -36.04
C ARG A 299 15.79 16.07 -34.61
N ALA A 300 16.93 16.73 -34.44
CA ALA A 300 17.41 17.18 -33.14
C ALA A 300 16.38 18.05 -32.42
N ALA A 301 16.38 18.01 -31.09
CA ALA A 301 15.42 18.73 -30.26
C ALA A 301 15.41 20.24 -30.56
N ALA A 302 16.59 20.86 -30.67
CA ALA A 302 16.72 22.28 -30.98
C ALA A 302 16.15 22.67 -32.35
N GLU A 303 16.33 21.82 -33.36
CA GLU A 303 15.78 22.07 -34.71
C GLU A 303 14.27 21.88 -34.76
N SER A 304 13.73 20.91 -34.03
CA SER A 304 12.27 20.71 -33.92
C SER A 304 11.62 21.69 -32.94
N ARG A 305 12.39 22.44 -32.14
CA ARG A 305 11.90 23.18 -30.97
C ARG A 305 11.13 22.26 -30.00
N SER A 306 11.60 21.03 -29.86
CA SER A 306 11.04 20.07 -28.92
C SER A 306 11.38 20.48 -27.49
N GLY A 307 10.39 20.35 -26.60
CA GLY A 307 10.65 20.31 -25.17
C GLY A 307 11.39 19.03 -24.74
N ASP A 308 11.59 18.90 -23.44
CA ASP A 308 11.96 17.66 -22.77
C ASP A 308 10.71 17.01 -22.20
N TYR A 309 10.39 15.81 -22.66
CA TYR A 309 9.26 15.04 -22.16
C TYR A 309 9.78 13.97 -21.20
N SER A 310 8.99 13.73 -20.16
CA SER A 310 9.29 12.69 -19.18
C SER A 310 8.19 11.65 -19.15
N LEU A 311 8.58 10.38 -19.09
CA LEU A 311 7.65 9.25 -19.05
C LEU A 311 7.82 8.47 -17.76
N PRO A 312 6.72 8.23 -17.01
CA PRO A 312 6.74 7.27 -15.92
C PRO A 312 7.17 5.89 -16.42
N MET A 313 8.16 5.29 -15.76
CA MET A 313 8.69 3.95 -15.95
C MET A 313 8.31 3.08 -14.77
N ASP A 314 7.95 1.84 -15.08
CA ASP A 314 7.68 0.76 -14.12
C ASP A 314 6.72 1.24 -13.01
N ALA A 315 5.76 2.07 -13.43
CA ALA A 315 4.81 2.72 -12.56
C ALA A 315 3.77 1.71 -12.05
N PRO A 316 3.31 1.82 -10.79
CA PRO A 316 2.19 1.03 -10.32
C PRO A 316 0.94 1.37 -11.13
N ALA A 317 0.10 0.35 -11.33
CA ALA A 317 -1.17 0.48 -12.02
C ALA A 317 -2.03 1.58 -11.37
N ALA A 318 -2.53 2.50 -12.17
CA ALA A 318 -3.39 3.58 -11.75
C ALA A 318 -4.42 3.86 -12.83
N ALA A 319 -5.62 4.29 -12.43
CA ALA A 319 -6.74 4.52 -13.36
C ALA A 319 -6.47 5.64 -14.38
N ASP A 320 -5.55 6.55 -14.06
CA ASP A 320 -5.17 7.72 -14.87
C ASP A 320 -3.92 7.49 -15.73
N ARG A 321 -3.37 6.28 -15.75
CA ARG A 321 -2.20 5.89 -16.56
C ARG A 321 -2.49 4.61 -17.32
N GLN A 322 -1.87 4.46 -18.49
CA GLN A 322 -1.93 3.22 -19.24
C GLN A 322 -0.54 2.60 -19.31
N SER A 323 -0.35 1.44 -18.68
CA SER A 323 0.88 0.66 -18.80
C SER A 323 0.94 -0.13 -20.12
N GLY A 324 2.08 -0.75 -20.39
CA GLY A 324 2.32 -1.55 -21.59
C GLY A 324 2.99 -0.79 -22.72
N TRP A 325 3.37 0.48 -22.53
CA TRP A 325 4.13 1.25 -23.51
C TRP A 325 5.61 0.89 -23.45
N ARG A 326 6.27 0.86 -24.61
CA ARG A 326 7.60 0.28 -24.79
C ARG A 326 8.46 1.15 -25.69
N TRP A 327 9.75 1.14 -25.42
CA TRP A 327 10.76 1.74 -26.25
C TRP A 327 11.33 0.72 -27.25
N CYS A 328 11.51 1.16 -28.49
CA CYS A 328 12.20 0.36 -29.50
C CYS A 328 13.61 0.91 -29.75
N ASP A 329 14.61 0.08 -29.49
CA ASP A 329 16.04 0.37 -29.69
C ASP A 329 16.44 0.69 -31.14
N ARG A 330 15.71 0.14 -32.12
CA ARG A 330 16.01 0.36 -33.55
C ARG A 330 15.51 1.70 -34.09
N CYS A 331 14.30 2.13 -33.70
CA CYS A 331 13.76 3.41 -34.17
C CYS A 331 13.82 4.52 -33.12
N GLN A 332 14.07 4.18 -31.86
CA GLN A 332 14.01 5.05 -30.68
C GLN A 332 12.61 5.56 -30.33
N GLY A 333 11.59 5.12 -31.06
CA GLY A 333 10.20 5.53 -30.86
C GLY A 333 9.52 4.77 -29.73
N MET A 334 8.53 5.43 -29.13
CA MET A 334 7.59 4.83 -28.18
C MET A 334 6.46 4.11 -28.91
N PHE A 335 6.14 2.88 -28.52
CA PHE A 335 5.05 2.08 -29.10
C PHE A 335 4.25 1.33 -28.04
N PHE A 336 2.98 1.03 -28.34
CA PHE A 336 2.11 0.26 -27.46
C PHE A 336 2.39 -1.25 -27.61
N GLY A 337 3.00 -1.83 -26.58
CA GLY A 337 3.49 -3.21 -26.55
C GLY A 337 2.41 -4.27 -26.85
N PRO A 338 1.21 -4.20 -26.27
CA PRO A 338 0.14 -5.17 -26.55
C PRO A 338 -0.25 -5.28 -28.03
N GLY A 339 0.02 -4.24 -28.84
CA GLY A 339 -0.25 -4.24 -30.28
C GLY A 339 0.95 -4.63 -31.17
N VAL A 340 2.08 -5.06 -30.59
CA VAL A 340 3.37 -5.23 -31.31
C VAL A 340 3.28 -6.10 -32.57
N VAL A 341 2.48 -7.17 -32.55
CA VAL A 341 2.33 -8.12 -33.68
C VAL A 341 1.84 -7.43 -34.95
N ASN A 342 1.00 -6.40 -34.81
CA ASN A 342 0.44 -5.64 -35.94
C ASN A 342 1.09 -4.26 -36.11
N SER A 343 2.27 -4.06 -35.51
CA SER A 343 2.97 -2.77 -35.56
C SER A 343 3.86 -2.62 -36.81
N HIS A 344 4.19 -1.37 -37.14
CA HIS A 344 5.09 -1.03 -38.25
C HIS A 344 6.22 -0.17 -37.72
N CYS A 345 7.43 -0.74 -37.65
CA CYS A 345 8.63 -0.07 -37.20
C CYS A 345 9.29 0.69 -38.36
N PRO A 346 9.73 1.94 -38.16
CA PRO A 346 10.50 2.69 -39.17
C PRO A 346 11.81 2.01 -39.59
N ALA A 347 12.36 1.13 -38.76
CA ALA A 347 13.54 0.31 -39.07
C ALA A 347 13.20 -0.97 -39.85
N GLY A 348 11.94 -1.17 -40.23
CA GLY A 348 11.44 -2.37 -40.90
C GLY A 348 10.86 -3.42 -39.94
N GLY A 349 9.83 -4.13 -40.41
CA GLY A 349 9.10 -5.15 -39.64
C GLY A 349 8.26 -4.57 -38.49
N ALA A 350 7.88 -5.42 -37.53
CA ALA A 350 7.26 -5.01 -36.28
C ALA A 350 8.28 -4.36 -35.33
N HIS A 351 7.83 -3.63 -34.31
CA HIS A 351 8.70 -3.18 -33.22
C HIS A 351 9.35 -4.38 -32.50
N ALA A 352 10.53 -4.16 -31.91
CA ALA A 352 11.24 -5.21 -31.18
C ALA A 352 10.42 -5.68 -29.97
N ASP A 353 10.51 -6.97 -29.64
CA ASP A 353 9.90 -7.49 -28.43
C ASP A 353 10.54 -6.84 -27.19
N PRO A 354 9.76 -6.42 -26.17
CA PRO A 354 10.29 -5.76 -24.97
C PRO A 354 11.40 -6.53 -24.25
N GLY A 355 11.35 -7.87 -24.26
CA GLY A 355 12.37 -8.70 -23.62
C GLY A 355 13.73 -8.67 -24.33
N GLN A 356 13.79 -8.18 -25.57
CA GLN A 356 15.01 -8.12 -26.39
C GLN A 356 15.63 -6.72 -26.44
N SER A 357 14.84 -5.66 -26.27
CA SER A 357 15.34 -4.27 -26.37
C SER A 357 15.87 -3.71 -25.06
N GLY A 358 15.57 -4.31 -23.90
CA GLY A 358 15.89 -3.73 -22.59
C GLY A 358 14.97 -2.56 -22.22
N SER A 359 13.79 -2.48 -22.84
CA SER A 359 12.77 -1.47 -22.53
C SER A 359 12.17 -1.68 -21.14
N SER A 360 12.05 -0.60 -20.36
CA SER A 360 11.13 -0.53 -19.22
C SER A 360 9.65 -0.62 -19.64
N ASP A 361 8.73 -0.70 -18.67
CA ASP A 361 7.31 -0.49 -18.90
C ASP A 361 6.93 0.97 -18.69
N TYR A 362 6.61 1.67 -19.77
CA TYR A 362 6.22 3.08 -19.69
C TYR A 362 4.72 3.21 -19.47
N SER A 363 4.33 4.23 -18.71
CA SER A 363 2.94 4.47 -18.32
C SER A 363 2.56 5.94 -18.52
N PRO A 364 2.37 6.41 -19.77
CA PRO A 364 1.83 7.74 -20.02
C PRO A 364 0.47 7.91 -19.34
N TYR A 365 0.17 9.14 -18.94
CA TYR A 365 -1.16 9.46 -18.41
C TYR A 365 -2.18 9.32 -19.54
N HIS A 366 -3.33 8.69 -19.24
CA HIS A 366 -4.33 8.31 -20.22
C HIS A 366 -5.72 8.72 -19.75
N ASN A 367 -6.39 9.57 -20.52
CA ASN A 367 -7.67 10.20 -20.18
C ASN A 367 -7.67 10.83 -18.77
N ALA A 368 -6.51 11.32 -18.34
CA ALA A 368 -6.34 11.96 -17.04
C ALA A 368 -6.89 13.39 -17.04
N ALA A 369 -7.17 13.92 -15.85
CA ALA A 369 -7.52 15.33 -15.70
C ALA A 369 -6.39 16.23 -16.24
N GLN A 370 -6.79 17.37 -16.81
CA GLN A 370 -5.89 18.40 -17.33
C GLN A 370 -4.96 18.93 -16.24
N ASP A 371 -3.72 19.22 -16.60
CA ASP A 371 -2.68 19.63 -15.66
C ASP A 371 -1.64 20.51 -16.36
N PRO A 372 -1.36 21.73 -15.84
CA PRO A 372 -0.41 22.65 -16.45
C PRO A 372 1.02 22.12 -16.61
N GLY A 373 1.43 21.11 -15.84
CA GLY A 373 2.74 20.47 -15.95
C GLY A 373 2.83 19.38 -17.03
N ARG A 374 1.71 19.07 -17.71
CA ARG A 374 1.61 18.00 -18.71
C ARG A 374 1.08 18.54 -20.04
N GLN A 375 1.70 18.14 -21.14
CA GLN A 375 1.19 18.43 -22.47
C GLN A 375 0.19 17.34 -22.85
N SER A 376 -1.07 17.72 -23.07
CA SER A 376 -2.15 16.86 -23.57
C SER A 376 -2.03 16.62 -25.08
N ASP A 377 -3.04 15.95 -25.64
CA ASP A 377 -3.22 15.76 -27.08
C ASP A 377 -2.21 14.85 -27.75
N TRP A 378 -1.47 14.06 -26.97
CA TRP A 378 -0.76 12.90 -27.50
C TRP A 378 -1.76 11.79 -27.81
N ARG A 379 -1.54 11.09 -28.93
CA ARG A 379 -2.48 10.14 -29.51
C ARG A 379 -1.76 8.86 -29.90
N TRP A 380 -2.49 7.76 -29.86
CA TRP A 380 -2.04 6.45 -30.32
C TRP A 380 -2.52 6.20 -31.75
N CYS A 381 -1.61 5.71 -32.59
CA CYS A 381 -1.92 5.30 -33.96
C CYS A 381 -1.99 3.77 -34.02
N ASP A 382 -3.16 3.22 -34.33
CA ASP A 382 -3.39 1.78 -34.42
C ASP A 382 -2.60 1.08 -35.56
N LYS A 383 -2.26 1.80 -36.63
CA LYS A 383 -1.46 1.25 -37.75
C LYS A 383 -0.02 0.94 -37.36
N CYS A 384 0.62 1.82 -36.58
CA CYS A 384 2.03 1.69 -36.23
C CYS A 384 2.27 1.40 -34.74
N GLN A 385 1.23 1.48 -33.92
CA GLN A 385 1.27 1.42 -32.45
C GLN A 385 2.02 2.57 -31.77
N GLY A 386 2.47 3.57 -32.55
CA GLY A 386 3.29 4.67 -32.04
C GLY A 386 2.47 5.77 -31.34
N LEU A 387 3.12 6.44 -30.39
CA LEU A 387 2.61 7.67 -29.77
C LEU A 387 3.04 8.90 -30.59
N PHE A 388 2.08 9.74 -30.97
CA PHE A 388 2.31 10.94 -31.78
C PHE A 388 1.53 12.15 -31.24
N PHE A 389 2.01 13.36 -31.56
CA PHE A 389 1.33 14.59 -31.19
C PHE A 389 0.14 14.84 -32.12
N GLY A 390 -1.07 14.72 -31.58
CA GLY A 390 -2.34 14.74 -32.30
C GLY A 390 -2.55 15.99 -33.17
N PRO A 391 -2.31 17.22 -32.68
CA PRO A 391 -2.51 18.44 -33.47
C PRO A 391 -1.65 18.49 -34.74
N GLY A 392 -0.53 17.76 -34.78
CA GLY A 392 0.35 17.68 -35.94
C GLY A 392 -0.03 16.60 -36.97
N ALA A 393 -1.06 15.78 -36.71
CA ALA A 393 -1.40 14.63 -37.55
C ALA A 393 -1.47 14.94 -39.06
N PRO A 394 -2.09 16.05 -39.53
CA PRO A 394 -2.20 16.33 -40.96
C PRO A 394 -0.84 16.47 -41.69
N ASN A 395 0.22 16.79 -40.97
CA ASN A 395 1.58 16.96 -41.51
C ASN A 395 2.55 15.86 -41.06
N SER A 396 2.03 14.78 -40.46
CA SER A 396 2.83 13.70 -39.91
C SER A 396 3.30 12.68 -40.95
N ARG A 397 4.16 11.75 -40.54
CA ARG A 397 4.60 10.61 -41.35
C ARG A 397 4.46 9.34 -40.53
N CYS A 398 3.59 8.44 -40.98
CA CYS A 398 3.39 7.13 -40.36
C CYS A 398 4.24 6.07 -41.07
N PRO A 399 4.92 5.17 -40.35
CA PRO A 399 5.70 4.10 -40.96
C PRO A 399 4.85 3.06 -41.71
N ALA A 400 3.53 3.02 -41.46
CA ALA A 400 2.58 2.22 -42.25
C ALA A 400 2.12 2.92 -43.55
N GLY A 401 2.70 4.07 -43.89
CA GLY A 401 2.27 4.94 -44.99
C GLY A 401 1.31 6.04 -44.55
N ASP A 402 1.28 7.12 -45.34
CA ASP A 402 0.49 8.33 -45.11
C ASP A 402 0.79 9.03 -43.78
N THR A 403 -0.18 9.80 -43.26
CA THR A 403 -0.16 10.44 -41.95
C THR A 403 -0.63 9.48 -40.85
N HIS A 404 -0.30 9.80 -39.59
CA HIS A 404 -0.88 9.11 -38.44
C HIS A 404 -2.41 9.19 -38.48
N ARG A 405 -3.06 8.07 -38.13
CA ARG A 405 -4.51 7.98 -38.14
C ARG A 405 -5.10 8.88 -37.06
N LEU A 406 -6.08 9.69 -37.43
CA LEU A 406 -6.76 10.60 -36.51
C LEU A 406 -7.45 9.83 -35.36
N PRO A 407 -7.55 10.43 -34.15
CA PRO A 407 -8.04 9.76 -32.95
C PRO A 407 -9.43 9.15 -33.09
N GLU A 408 -10.32 9.79 -33.85
CA GLU A 408 -11.71 9.33 -34.05
C GLU A 408 -11.76 8.02 -34.84
N LEU A 409 -10.75 7.77 -35.69
CA LEU A 409 -10.64 6.57 -36.50
C LEU A 409 -9.83 5.47 -35.81
N SER A 410 -8.82 5.83 -35.01
CA SER A 410 -8.04 4.85 -34.23
C SER A 410 -8.68 4.49 -32.90
N ARG A 411 -9.71 5.23 -32.45
CA ARG A 411 -10.27 5.15 -31.08
C ARG A 411 -9.22 5.41 -30.00
N SER A 412 -8.25 6.28 -30.31
CA SER A 412 -7.25 6.70 -29.33
C SER A 412 -7.91 7.48 -28.20
N GLY A 413 -7.52 7.18 -26.96
CA GLY A 413 -7.69 8.11 -25.85
C GLY A 413 -6.84 9.37 -26.01
N ASP A 414 -6.94 10.26 -25.02
CA ASP A 414 -6.01 11.37 -24.84
C ASP A 414 -4.86 10.93 -23.94
N TYR A 415 -3.63 11.16 -24.38
CA TYR A 415 -2.45 10.95 -23.55
C TYR A 415 -1.83 12.30 -23.18
N SER A 416 -1.32 12.39 -21.96
CA SER A 416 -0.58 13.56 -21.51
C SER A 416 0.77 13.21 -20.93
N LEU A 417 1.77 14.02 -21.29
CA LEU A 417 3.17 13.79 -20.95
C LEU A 417 3.69 14.97 -20.12
N PRO A 418 4.29 14.72 -18.93
CA PRO A 418 5.09 15.73 -18.25
C PRO A 418 6.12 16.34 -19.21
N HIS A 419 6.23 17.67 -19.24
CA HIS A 419 7.15 18.33 -20.16
C HIS A 419 7.78 19.60 -19.59
N GLN A 420 9.01 19.87 -20.02
CA GLN A 420 9.64 21.17 -19.96
C GLN A 420 9.65 21.76 -21.37
N PRO A 421 9.03 22.93 -21.62
CA PRO A 421 9.06 23.57 -22.93
C PRO A 421 10.48 23.82 -23.43
N ALA A 422 10.66 23.90 -24.75
CA ALA A 422 11.94 24.32 -25.32
C ALA A 422 12.27 25.75 -24.84
N ALA A 423 13.53 25.97 -24.46
CA ALA A 423 14.04 27.27 -24.05
C ALA A 423 14.15 28.26 -25.22
#